data_AF-A0A925E7G9-F1
#
_entry.id   AF-A0A925E7G9-F1
#
_cell.length_a   1.000
_cell.length_b   1.000
_cell.length_c   1.000
_cell.angle_alpha   90.00
_cell.angle_beta   90.00
_cell.angle_gamma   90.00
#
_symmetry.space_group_name_H-M   'P 1'
#
loop_
_entity.id
_entity.type
_entity.pdbx_description
1 polymer ?
#
loop_
_entity_poly.entity_id
_entity_poly.type
_entity_poly.pdbx_seq_one_letter_code
_entity_poly.pdbx_strand_id
1 'polypeptide(L)'
;FRLWFKLHGFLIVPAVLYMLYEVYFARISIYSLWYIKSTILNGMSAGTWGAGDSYYGTSIAATCVLSGIFAARTLNRDWTFNRNLYTRILIDPFRRFTPTLATIGLIAIPLLYIGYGRAVLHLPTEGVGFRQVADLLELQPNALNGFYDSGGRLTGAYADIGHFTTQADIDAGYQIIDFVNATDKPVLSEEAAFSLISDRDVITNPVVLYILDQVGVYDSSALVAMIERQDFGLVILRAQFYPDEVNRAITEFYEPFEEIQMNGFTYILKRPRS
;
A
#
# COMPACT_ATOMS: atom_id res chain seq x y z
N PHE A 1 -3.07 -12.17 -7.52
CA PHE A 1 -3.16 -11.89 -8.97
C PHE A 1 -4.54 -11.47 -9.50
N ARG A 2 -5.68 -12.08 -9.11
CA ARG A 2 -7.01 -11.66 -9.65
C ARG A 2 -7.28 -10.16 -9.47
N LEU A 3 -7.00 -9.62 -8.29
CA LEU A 3 -7.19 -8.22 -7.97
C LEU A 3 -6.26 -7.31 -8.78
N TRP A 4 -4.98 -7.67 -8.91
CA TRP A 4 -4.02 -7.01 -9.79
C TRP A 4 -4.53 -6.83 -11.23
N PHE A 5 -5.05 -7.89 -11.86
CA PHE A 5 -5.62 -7.78 -13.21
C PHE A 5 -6.93 -6.98 -13.25
N LYS A 6 -7.78 -7.09 -12.22
CA LYS A 6 -9.03 -6.31 -12.13
C LYS A 6 -8.74 -4.80 -12.11
N LEU A 7 -7.72 -4.39 -11.36
CA LEU A 7 -7.38 -2.99 -11.14
C LEU A 7 -6.51 -2.42 -12.27
N HIS A 8 -5.48 -3.16 -12.69
CA HIS A 8 -4.48 -2.66 -13.64
C HIS A 8 -4.63 -3.21 -15.06
N GLY A 9 -5.66 -4.02 -15.33
CA GLY A 9 -5.90 -4.66 -16.63
C GLY A 9 -5.88 -3.69 -17.81
N PHE A 10 -6.43 -2.48 -17.64
CA PHE A 10 -6.41 -1.42 -18.65
C PHE A 10 -4.99 -1.07 -19.13
N LEU A 11 -4.00 -1.06 -18.24
CA LEU A 11 -2.60 -0.78 -18.59
C LEU A 11 -1.77 -2.05 -18.84
N ILE A 12 -2.12 -3.16 -18.21
CA ILE A 12 -1.44 -4.45 -18.42
C ILE A 12 -1.55 -4.90 -19.86
N VAL A 13 -2.74 -4.78 -20.49
CA VAL A 13 -2.94 -5.19 -21.88
C VAL A 13 -1.97 -4.48 -22.84
N PRO A 14 -1.92 -3.14 -22.93
CA PRO A 14 -0.97 -2.46 -23.82
C PRO A 14 0.49 -2.68 -23.41
N ALA A 15 0.81 -2.80 -22.11
CA ALA A 15 2.16 -3.11 -21.66
C ALA A 15 2.63 -4.49 -22.15
N VAL A 16 1.79 -5.52 -22.04
CA VAL A 16 2.09 -6.88 -22.54
C VAL A 16 2.17 -6.90 -24.06
N LEU A 17 1.29 -6.18 -24.77
CA LEU A 17 1.37 -6.07 -26.24
C LEU A 17 2.69 -5.43 -26.69
N TYR A 18 3.15 -4.39 -25.99
CA TYR A 18 4.45 -3.77 -26.28
C TYR A 18 5.62 -4.72 -25.99
N MET A 19 5.58 -5.43 -24.87
CA MET A 19 6.59 -6.44 -24.52
C MET A 19 6.65 -7.55 -25.59
N LEU A 20 5.50 -8.08 -26.02
CA LEU A 20 5.44 -9.08 -27.09
C LEU A 20 5.99 -8.52 -28.40
N TYR A 21 5.66 -7.26 -28.73
CA TYR A 21 6.27 -6.60 -29.88
C TYR A 21 7.80 -6.58 -29.79
N GLU A 22 8.37 -6.24 -28.64
CA GLU A 22 9.83 -6.23 -28.46
C GLU A 22 10.46 -7.61 -28.57
N VAL A 23 9.77 -8.67 -28.12
CA VAL A 23 10.26 -10.06 -28.25
C VAL A 23 10.33 -10.51 -29.71
N TYR A 24 9.32 -10.18 -30.52
CA TYR A 24 9.20 -10.73 -31.89
C TYR A 24 9.73 -9.81 -32.99
N PHE A 25 9.78 -8.50 -32.78
CA PHE A 25 9.98 -7.53 -33.86
C PHE A 25 11.05 -6.48 -33.58
N ALA A 26 11.47 -6.31 -32.33
CA ALA A 26 12.47 -5.30 -31.95
C ALA A 26 13.52 -5.88 -30.99
N ARG A 27 14.28 -5.01 -30.33
CA ARG A 27 15.18 -5.39 -29.23
C ARG A 27 14.43 -5.21 -27.92
N ILE A 28 14.61 -6.15 -26.99
CA ILE A 28 14.05 -6.06 -25.65
C ILE A 28 14.68 -4.85 -24.93
N SER A 29 13.84 -3.93 -24.48
CA SER A 29 14.27 -2.76 -23.73
C SER A 29 14.50 -3.09 -22.25
N ILE A 30 15.24 -2.21 -21.58
CA ILE A 30 15.40 -2.27 -20.12
C ILE A 30 14.04 -2.15 -19.40
N TYR A 31 13.07 -1.44 -19.99
CA TYR A 31 11.73 -1.29 -19.43
C TYR A 31 10.95 -2.60 -19.45
N SER A 32 11.04 -3.38 -20.53
CA SER A 32 10.41 -4.71 -20.59
C SER A 32 11.05 -5.69 -19.61
N LEU A 33 12.38 -5.68 -19.47
CA LEU A 33 13.07 -6.49 -18.46
C LEU A 33 12.66 -6.08 -17.04
N TRP A 34 12.59 -4.78 -16.77
CA TRP A 34 12.15 -4.24 -15.49
C TRP A 34 10.70 -4.61 -15.17
N TYR A 35 9.79 -4.52 -16.15
CA TYR A 35 8.40 -4.94 -16.01
C TYR A 35 8.26 -6.42 -15.66
N ILE A 36 8.95 -7.32 -16.39
CA ILE A 36 8.92 -8.76 -16.12
C ILE A 36 9.45 -9.03 -14.71
N LYS A 37 10.63 -8.51 -14.38
CA LYS A 37 11.28 -8.75 -13.09
C LYS A 37 10.43 -8.25 -11.94
N SER A 38 9.89 -7.03 -12.03
CA SER A 38 9.07 -6.44 -10.97
C SER A 38 7.74 -7.17 -10.83
N THR A 39 7.04 -7.44 -11.93
CA THR A 39 5.72 -8.09 -11.88
C THR A 39 5.79 -9.51 -11.36
N ILE A 40 6.82 -10.29 -11.75
CA ILE A 40 7.00 -11.66 -11.27
C ILE A 40 7.50 -11.67 -9.83
N LEU A 41 8.62 -11.01 -9.52
CA LEU A 41 9.22 -11.09 -8.18
C LEU A 41 8.30 -10.46 -7.13
N ASN A 42 7.77 -9.27 -7.39
CA ASN A 42 6.91 -8.61 -6.42
C ASN A 42 5.53 -9.26 -6.34
N GLY A 43 5.02 -9.78 -7.46
CA GLY A 43 3.76 -10.53 -7.46
C GLY A 43 3.86 -11.84 -6.68
N MET A 44 5.02 -12.49 -6.67
CA MET A 44 5.30 -13.67 -5.84
C MET A 44 5.52 -13.33 -4.36
N SER A 45 6.06 -12.14 -4.04
CA SER A 45 6.22 -11.69 -2.66
C SER A 45 4.95 -11.06 -2.05
N ALA A 46 3.98 -10.67 -2.88
CA ALA A 46 2.74 -10.06 -2.43
C ALA A 46 1.86 -11.06 -1.67
N GLY A 47 1.30 -10.63 -0.53
CA GLY A 47 0.45 -11.45 0.33
C GLY A 47 1.14 -12.02 1.58
N THR A 48 2.41 -11.69 1.82
CA THR A 48 3.05 -11.88 3.14
C THR A 48 2.76 -10.68 4.06
N TRP A 49 2.93 -10.85 5.37
CA TRP A 49 2.67 -9.78 6.35
C TRP A 49 3.61 -8.59 6.08
N GLY A 50 3.04 -7.40 5.90
CA GLY A 50 3.76 -6.20 5.46
C GLY A 50 3.98 -6.10 3.94
N ALA A 51 3.71 -7.15 3.15
CA ALA A 51 3.78 -7.15 1.70
C ALA A 51 2.41 -7.00 1.01
N GLY A 52 1.78 -5.86 1.30
CA GLY A 52 0.55 -5.40 0.62
C GLY A 52 0.84 -4.71 -0.72
N ASP A 53 -0.05 -3.81 -1.14
CA ASP A 53 -0.03 -3.21 -2.48
C ASP A 53 1.20 -2.39 -2.80
N SER A 54 1.88 -1.85 -1.78
CA SER A 54 3.12 -1.11 -1.92
C SER A 54 4.19 -1.91 -2.67
N TYR A 55 4.15 -3.25 -2.60
CA TYR A 55 5.09 -4.11 -3.31
C TYR A 55 4.81 -4.15 -4.82
N TYR A 56 3.57 -3.88 -5.25
CA TYR A 56 3.27 -3.69 -6.66
C TYR A 56 3.71 -2.32 -7.19
N GLY A 57 4.17 -1.38 -6.35
CA GLY A 57 4.51 -0.02 -6.77
C GLY A 57 5.46 0.04 -7.98
N THR A 58 6.52 -0.77 -7.98
CA THR A 58 7.45 -0.84 -9.13
C THR A 58 6.85 -1.54 -10.34
N SER A 59 5.99 -2.54 -10.13
CA SER A 59 5.24 -3.22 -11.20
C SER A 59 4.23 -2.27 -11.87
N ILE A 60 3.51 -1.47 -11.08
CA ILE A 60 2.59 -0.43 -11.56
C ILE A 60 3.36 0.59 -12.38
N ALA A 61 4.46 1.11 -11.85
CA ALA A 61 5.29 2.09 -12.55
C ALA A 61 5.80 1.54 -13.91
N ALA A 62 6.32 0.31 -13.92
CA ALA A 62 6.75 -0.35 -15.16
C ALA A 62 5.59 -0.55 -16.15
N THR A 63 4.40 -0.91 -15.65
CA THR A 63 3.18 -1.05 -16.47
C THR A 63 2.79 0.29 -17.12
N CYS A 64 2.81 1.39 -16.35
CA CYS A 64 2.54 2.73 -16.86
C CYS A 64 3.52 3.14 -17.95
N VAL A 65 4.82 2.87 -17.75
CA VAL A 65 5.86 3.19 -18.74
C VAL A 65 5.64 2.41 -20.05
N LEU A 66 5.46 1.09 -19.99
CA LEU A 66 5.25 0.29 -21.20
C LEU A 66 3.93 0.63 -21.91
N SER A 67 2.85 0.85 -21.16
CA SER A 67 1.57 1.31 -21.71
C SER A 67 1.71 2.69 -22.39
N GLY A 68 2.49 3.60 -21.79
CA GLY A 68 2.78 4.91 -22.35
C GLY A 68 3.59 4.83 -23.64
N ILE A 69 4.61 3.97 -23.69
CA ILE A 69 5.39 3.73 -24.91
C ILE A 69 4.53 3.12 -26.01
N PHE A 70 3.68 2.15 -25.68
CA PHE A 70 2.70 1.57 -26.61
C PHE A 70 1.79 2.66 -27.23
N ALA A 71 1.22 3.50 -26.36
CA ALA A 71 0.36 4.60 -26.77
C ALA A 71 1.09 5.60 -27.67
N ALA A 72 2.28 6.05 -27.25
CA ALA A 72 3.09 7.01 -28.00
C ALA A 72 3.47 6.48 -29.39
N ARG A 73 3.94 5.23 -29.49
CA ARG A 73 4.27 4.62 -30.79
C ARG A 73 3.05 4.48 -31.69
N THR A 74 1.89 4.16 -31.13
CA THR A 74 0.63 4.04 -31.89
C THR A 74 0.21 5.38 -32.48
N LEU A 75 0.19 6.43 -31.68
CA LEU A 75 -0.21 7.78 -32.13
C LEU A 75 0.79 8.37 -33.12
N ASN A 76 2.09 8.19 -32.86
CA ASN A 76 3.15 8.69 -33.73
C ASN A 76 3.37 7.83 -34.98
N ARG A 77 2.71 6.67 -35.07
CA ARG A 77 2.91 5.67 -36.16
C ARG A 77 4.36 5.20 -36.26
N ASP A 78 5.04 5.13 -35.12
CA ASP A 78 6.49 4.92 -35.01
C ASP A 78 6.83 3.46 -34.62
N TRP A 79 6.05 2.52 -35.15
CA TRP A 79 6.27 1.09 -34.96
C TRP A 79 7.24 0.56 -36.02
N THR A 80 8.30 -0.13 -35.59
CA THR A 80 9.34 -0.66 -36.48
C THR A 80 9.34 -2.19 -36.46
N PHE A 81 9.20 -2.82 -37.62
CA PHE A 81 9.13 -4.28 -37.71
C PHE A 81 10.29 -4.82 -38.55
N ASN A 82 11.22 -5.53 -37.91
CA ASN A 82 12.29 -6.25 -38.59
C ASN A 82 11.72 -7.30 -39.54
N ARG A 83 12.26 -7.43 -40.76
CA ARG A 83 11.77 -8.44 -41.71
C ARG A 83 12.02 -9.86 -41.19
N ASN A 84 10.95 -10.54 -40.79
CA ASN A 84 10.94 -11.96 -40.44
C ASN A 84 9.64 -12.63 -40.89
N LEU A 85 9.50 -13.94 -40.61
CA LEU A 85 8.30 -14.71 -40.97
C LEU A 85 7.03 -14.11 -40.37
N TYR A 86 7.08 -13.70 -39.10
CA TYR A 86 5.95 -13.10 -38.38
C TYR A 86 5.53 -11.76 -39.00
N THR A 87 6.47 -10.91 -39.42
CA THR A 87 6.14 -9.63 -40.06
C THR A 87 5.38 -9.85 -41.36
N ARG A 88 5.81 -10.81 -42.18
CA ARG A 88 5.13 -11.12 -43.46
C ARG A 88 3.71 -11.62 -43.28
N ILE A 89 3.47 -12.43 -42.27
CA ILE A 89 2.17 -13.08 -42.05
C ILE A 89 1.23 -12.19 -41.23
N LEU A 90 1.74 -11.56 -40.17
CA LEU A 90 0.91 -10.88 -39.16
C LEU A 90 0.87 -9.37 -39.32
N ILE A 91 1.88 -8.74 -39.91
CA ILE A 91 2.01 -7.28 -39.93
C ILE A 91 1.77 -6.70 -41.34
N ASP A 92 2.43 -7.25 -42.36
CA ASP A 92 2.36 -6.74 -43.74
C ASP A 92 0.93 -6.64 -44.30
N PRO A 93 0.00 -7.60 -44.05
CA PRO A 93 -1.39 -7.47 -44.49
C PRO A 93 -2.13 -6.28 -43.85
N PHE A 94 -1.70 -5.86 -42.66
CA PHE A 94 -2.35 -4.83 -41.86
C PHE A 94 -1.65 -3.47 -41.91
N ARG A 95 -0.46 -3.35 -42.50
CA ARG A 95 0.29 -2.08 -42.61
C ARG A 95 -0.52 -0.94 -43.23
N ARG A 96 -1.42 -1.25 -44.17
CA ARG A 96 -2.32 -0.25 -44.78
C ARG A 96 -3.26 0.43 -43.79
N PHE A 97 -3.53 -0.21 -42.65
CA PHE A 97 -4.43 0.31 -41.61
C PHE A 97 -3.72 1.16 -40.56
N THR A 98 -2.38 1.34 -40.65
CA THR A 98 -1.62 2.12 -39.67
C THR A 98 -2.18 3.55 -39.45
N PRO A 99 -2.57 4.31 -40.50
CA PRO A 99 -3.20 5.62 -40.29
C PRO A 99 -4.53 5.52 -39.53
N THR A 100 -5.38 4.55 -39.89
CA THR A 100 -6.66 4.31 -39.23
C THR A 100 -6.48 3.93 -37.76
N LEU A 101 -5.51 3.06 -37.45
CA LEU A 101 -5.20 2.66 -36.08
C LEU A 101 -4.73 3.84 -35.22
N ALA A 102 -3.92 4.74 -35.78
CA ALA A 102 -3.51 5.96 -35.08
C ALA A 102 -4.71 6.88 -34.80
N THR A 103 -5.62 7.06 -35.76
CA THR A 103 -6.86 7.83 -35.58
C THR A 103 -7.77 7.21 -34.52
N ILE A 104 -7.94 5.87 -34.54
CA ILE A 104 -8.68 5.16 -33.48
C ILE A 104 -7.98 5.37 -32.12
N GLY A 105 -6.65 5.33 -32.11
CA GLY A 105 -5.83 5.57 -30.93
C GLY A 105 -6.09 6.91 -30.24
N LEU A 106 -6.39 7.97 -31.00
CA LEU A 106 -6.72 9.30 -30.44
C LEU A 106 -7.94 9.27 -29.50
N ILE A 107 -8.83 8.30 -29.66
CA ILE A 107 -10.01 8.12 -28.82
C ILE A 107 -9.79 6.96 -27.84
N ALA A 108 -9.32 5.82 -28.34
CA ALA A 108 -9.19 4.60 -27.55
C ALA A 108 -8.15 4.73 -26.42
N ILE A 109 -7.04 5.43 -26.64
CA ILE A 109 -5.99 5.60 -25.62
C ILE A 109 -6.51 6.45 -24.45
N PRO A 110 -7.05 7.67 -24.64
CA PRO A 110 -7.64 8.42 -23.53
C PRO A 110 -8.71 7.63 -22.76
N LEU A 111 -9.61 6.93 -23.47
CA LEU A 111 -10.64 6.09 -22.83
C LEU A 111 -10.03 4.95 -22.00
N LEU A 112 -8.93 4.35 -22.45
CA LEU A 112 -8.21 3.31 -21.71
C LEU A 112 -7.62 3.87 -20.41
N TYR A 113 -7.06 5.08 -20.41
CA TYR A 113 -6.53 5.72 -19.21
C TYR A 113 -7.64 6.22 -18.26
N ILE A 114 -8.78 6.67 -18.79
CA ILE A 114 -9.97 6.97 -17.98
C ILE A 114 -10.51 5.70 -17.34
N GLY A 115 -10.58 4.60 -18.10
CA GLY A 115 -10.96 3.28 -17.60
C GLY A 115 -10.02 2.81 -16.49
N TYR A 116 -8.71 3.02 -16.65
CA TYR A 116 -7.73 2.75 -15.61
C TYR A 116 -7.98 3.61 -14.36
N GLY A 117 -8.17 4.92 -14.51
CA GLY A 117 -8.47 5.83 -13.40
C GLY A 117 -9.71 5.41 -12.61
N ARG A 118 -10.76 4.96 -13.30
CA ARG A 118 -11.94 4.37 -12.67
C ARG A 118 -11.62 3.05 -11.95
N ALA A 119 -10.80 2.19 -12.55
CA ALA A 119 -10.48 0.88 -11.99
C ALA A 119 -9.62 0.95 -10.72
N VAL A 120 -8.87 2.03 -10.49
CA VAL A 120 -8.03 2.25 -9.31
C VAL A 120 -8.52 3.43 -8.46
N LEU A 121 -9.81 3.78 -8.57
CA LEU A 121 -10.38 4.90 -7.85
C LEU A 121 -10.44 4.61 -6.34
N HIS A 122 -9.93 5.55 -5.56
CA HIS A 122 -10.06 5.63 -4.11
C HIS A 122 -10.57 7.03 -3.78
N LEU A 123 -11.68 7.12 -3.05
CA LEU A 123 -12.36 8.40 -2.83
C LEU A 123 -13.08 8.40 -1.48
N PRO A 124 -12.89 9.42 -0.62
CA PRO A 124 -13.82 9.66 0.47
C PRO A 124 -15.25 9.85 -0.09
N THR A 125 -16.26 9.22 0.48
CA THR A 125 -17.66 9.44 0.07
C THR A 125 -18.31 10.60 0.82
N GLU A 126 -17.58 11.20 1.77
CA GLU A 126 -18.01 12.31 2.60
C GLU A 126 -17.00 13.45 2.58
N GLY A 127 -17.41 14.62 3.06
CA GLY A 127 -16.60 15.84 3.06
C GLY A 127 -16.88 16.78 1.89
N VAL A 128 -16.42 18.03 2.03
CA VAL A 128 -16.64 19.09 1.04
C VAL A 128 -15.87 18.77 -0.24
N GLY A 129 -16.54 18.80 -1.38
CA GLY A 129 -15.99 18.45 -2.69
C GLY A 129 -16.11 16.96 -2.99
N PHE A 130 -15.74 16.10 -2.04
CA PHE A 130 -15.74 14.64 -2.20
C PHE A 130 -17.14 14.06 -2.31
N ARG A 131 -18.08 14.51 -1.47
CA ARG A 131 -19.48 14.06 -1.52
C ARG A 131 -20.11 14.31 -2.90
N GLN A 132 -19.89 15.49 -3.47
CA GLN A 132 -20.44 15.83 -4.79
C GLN A 132 -19.90 14.91 -5.89
N VAL A 133 -18.61 14.58 -5.82
CA VAL A 133 -17.98 13.65 -6.78
C VAL A 133 -18.50 12.22 -6.58
N ALA A 134 -18.63 11.78 -5.32
CA ALA A 134 -19.18 10.47 -4.99
C ALA A 134 -20.63 10.33 -5.47
N ASP A 135 -21.48 11.32 -5.22
CA ASP A 135 -22.88 11.36 -5.67
C ASP A 135 -22.98 11.36 -7.19
N LEU A 136 -22.18 12.17 -7.89
CA LEU A 136 -22.14 12.23 -9.35
C LEU A 136 -21.75 10.89 -9.99
N LEU A 137 -20.86 10.14 -9.33
CA LEU A 137 -20.37 8.84 -9.79
C LEU A 137 -21.18 7.67 -9.22
N GLU A 138 -22.24 7.95 -8.45
CA GLU A 138 -23.07 6.97 -7.74
C GLU A 138 -22.26 5.99 -6.86
N LEU A 139 -21.22 6.51 -6.21
CA LEU A 139 -20.32 5.72 -5.37
C LEU A 139 -20.86 5.63 -3.94
N GLN A 140 -20.90 4.42 -3.41
CA GLN A 140 -21.25 4.13 -2.02
C GLN A 140 -20.01 3.63 -1.27
N PRO A 141 -19.85 3.97 0.02
CA PRO A 141 -18.71 3.51 0.79
C PRO A 141 -18.68 1.98 0.85
N ASN A 142 -17.51 1.40 0.57
CA ASN A 142 -17.28 -0.04 0.61
C ASN A 142 -15.99 -0.41 1.36
N ALA A 143 -15.35 0.58 1.98
CA ALA A 143 -14.19 0.46 2.86
C ALA A 143 -14.47 1.19 4.20
N LEU A 144 -13.53 1.09 5.14
CA LEU A 144 -13.63 1.76 6.43
C LEU A 144 -13.68 3.29 6.27
N ASN A 145 -14.19 3.98 7.29
CA ASN A 145 -14.17 5.44 7.41
C ASN A 145 -14.88 6.22 6.29
N GLY A 146 -15.91 5.63 5.66
CA GLY A 146 -16.66 6.31 4.62
C GLY A 146 -15.86 6.50 3.32
N PHE A 147 -15.08 5.48 2.93
CA PHE A 147 -14.35 5.48 1.66
C PHE A 147 -14.95 4.51 0.65
N TYR A 148 -14.85 4.91 -0.61
CA TYR A 148 -14.96 4.03 -1.77
C TYR A 148 -13.57 3.60 -2.23
N ASP A 149 -13.43 2.30 -2.49
CA ASP A 149 -12.24 1.65 -3.01
C ASP A 149 -12.62 0.67 -4.14
N SER A 150 -11.98 0.80 -5.30
CA SER A 150 -12.25 -0.05 -6.48
C SER A 150 -11.79 -1.50 -6.31
N GLY A 151 -10.73 -1.71 -5.51
CA GLY A 151 -10.27 -3.01 -5.05
C GLY A 151 -11.21 -3.61 -4.02
N GLY A 152 -11.79 -2.75 -3.18
CA GLY A 152 -12.60 -3.12 -2.03
C GLY A 152 -11.78 -3.90 -0.99
N ARG A 153 -12.39 -4.18 0.17
CA ARG A 153 -11.72 -4.94 1.24
C ARG A 153 -11.69 -6.46 1.00
N LEU A 154 -11.42 -6.88 -0.23
CA LEU A 154 -11.41 -8.30 -0.63
C LEU A 154 -10.24 -9.08 -0.03
N THR A 155 -9.14 -8.40 0.29
CA THR A 155 -8.00 -8.94 1.04
C THR A 155 -7.56 -7.89 2.04
N GLY A 156 -7.31 -8.27 3.30
CA GLY A 156 -6.95 -7.34 4.38
C GLY A 156 -5.69 -6.50 4.15
N ALA A 157 -4.92 -6.78 3.09
CA ALA A 157 -3.72 -6.05 2.70
C ALA A 157 -3.94 -4.98 1.60
N TYR A 158 -5.15 -4.86 1.03
CA TYR A 158 -5.38 -4.09 -0.20
C TYR A 158 -5.92 -2.66 -0.01
N ALA A 159 -6.17 -2.22 1.24
CA ALA A 159 -6.44 -0.82 1.61
C ALA A 159 -7.13 -0.77 2.98
N ASP A 160 -6.38 -0.44 4.03
CA ASP A 160 -6.97 0.24 5.18
C ASP A 160 -6.64 1.73 4.99
N ILE A 161 -7.51 2.43 4.25
CA ILE A 161 -7.34 3.88 4.00
C ILE A 161 -7.58 4.62 5.30
N GLY A 162 -6.57 5.38 5.74
CA GLY A 162 -6.69 6.29 6.87
C GLY A 162 -7.78 7.32 6.63
N HIS A 163 -8.40 7.81 7.70
CA HIS A 163 -9.39 8.87 7.59
C HIS A 163 -8.74 10.25 7.73
N PHE A 164 -9.52 11.29 7.43
CA PHE A 164 -9.11 12.64 7.76
C PHE A 164 -8.97 12.76 9.28
N THR A 165 -7.81 13.24 9.72
CA THR A 165 -7.56 13.55 11.13
C THR A 165 -8.54 14.62 11.59
N THR A 166 -9.30 14.33 12.63
CA THR A 166 -10.23 15.26 13.26
C THR A 166 -9.54 16.02 14.39
N GLN A 167 -10.15 17.11 14.86
CA GLN A 167 -9.65 17.80 16.05
C GLN A 167 -9.68 16.88 17.28
N ALA A 168 -10.67 15.99 17.39
CA ALA A 168 -10.73 15.00 18.46
C ALA A 168 -9.54 14.03 18.42
N ASP A 169 -9.08 13.63 17.23
CA ASP A 169 -7.87 12.80 17.10
C ASP A 169 -6.62 13.56 17.54
N ILE A 170 -6.54 14.85 17.22
CA ILE A 170 -5.41 15.71 17.64
C ILE A 170 -5.41 15.85 19.17
N ASP A 171 -6.57 16.16 19.76
CA ASP A 171 -6.72 16.34 21.20
C ASP A 171 -6.42 15.03 21.95
N ALA A 172 -6.93 13.89 21.44
CA ALA A 172 -6.63 12.56 21.96
C ALA A 172 -5.13 12.23 21.89
N GLY A 173 -4.47 12.59 20.78
CA GLY A 173 -3.03 12.43 20.63
C GLY A 173 -2.26 13.23 21.68
N TYR A 174 -2.62 14.49 21.89
CA TYR A 174 -1.99 15.31 22.94
C TYR A 174 -2.31 14.82 24.36
N GLN A 175 -3.50 14.28 24.60
CA GLN A 175 -3.81 13.64 25.88
C GLN A 175 -2.88 12.44 26.16
N ILE A 176 -2.57 11.62 25.15
CA ILE A 176 -1.56 10.55 25.29
C ILE A 176 -0.18 11.13 25.60
N ILE A 177 0.21 12.22 24.95
CA ILE A 177 1.47 12.93 25.22
C ILE A 177 1.54 13.45 26.66
N ASP A 178 0.43 13.93 27.22
CA ASP A 178 0.40 14.37 28.62
C ASP A 178 0.72 13.20 29.58
N PHE A 179 0.24 11.99 29.32
CA PHE A 179 0.61 10.79 30.09
C PHE A 179 2.07 10.40 29.90
N VAL A 180 2.61 10.53 28.68
CA VAL A 180 4.05 10.31 28.41
C VAL A 180 4.90 11.29 29.21
N ASN A 181 4.48 12.55 29.30
CA ASN A 181 5.18 13.59 30.04
C ASN A 181 5.02 13.47 31.57
N ALA A 182 4.01 12.76 32.05
CA ALA A 182 3.75 12.58 33.49
C ALA A 182 4.69 11.58 34.19
N THR A 183 5.55 10.88 33.45
CA THR A 183 6.50 9.91 34.01
C THR A 183 7.95 10.24 33.65
N ASP A 184 8.86 10.09 34.60
CA ASP A 184 10.32 10.22 34.35
C ASP A 184 10.94 8.90 33.87
N LYS A 185 10.20 7.79 33.98
CA LYS A 185 10.66 6.48 33.52
C LYS A 185 10.53 6.35 31.98
N PRO A 186 11.28 5.41 31.37
CA PRO A 186 11.10 5.05 29.97
C PRO A 186 9.65 4.71 29.59
N VAL A 187 9.26 5.01 28.36
CA VAL A 187 7.93 4.68 27.81
C VAL A 187 8.07 3.64 26.70
N LEU A 188 7.30 2.56 26.81
CA LEU A 188 7.20 1.52 25.78
C LEU A 188 5.93 1.78 24.95
N SER A 189 6.08 2.06 23.67
CA SER A 189 4.95 2.44 22.81
C SER A 189 4.94 1.65 21.51
N GLU A 190 3.76 1.24 21.05
CA GLU A 190 3.60 0.70 19.70
C GLU A 190 3.72 1.74 18.59
N GLU A 191 3.51 3.01 18.94
CA GLU A 191 3.64 4.14 18.02
C GLU A 191 4.81 5.02 18.44
N ALA A 192 5.86 5.04 17.61
CA ALA A 192 7.08 5.81 17.88
C ALA A 192 6.84 7.33 17.89
N ALA A 193 5.78 7.80 17.22
CA ALA A 193 5.46 9.21 17.12
C ALA A 193 5.26 9.87 18.50
N PHE A 194 4.72 9.15 19.48
CA PHE A 194 4.54 9.67 20.83
C PHE A 194 5.88 9.98 21.51
N SER A 195 6.85 9.06 21.40
CA SER A 195 8.20 9.28 21.92
C SER A 195 8.91 10.41 21.19
N LEU A 196 8.81 10.46 19.86
CA LEU A 196 9.47 11.50 19.05
C LEU A 196 8.96 12.91 19.37
N ILE A 197 7.65 13.10 19.52
CA ILE A 197 7.05 14.41 19.83
C ILE A 197 7.37 14.85 21.26
N SER A 198 7.56 13.91 22.18
CA SER A 198 7.87 14.17 23.59
C SER A 198 9.36 14.14 23.93
N ASP A 199 10.24 14.12 22.92
CA ASP A 199 11.70 14.05 23.08
C ASP A 199 12.17 12.88 23.98
N ARG A 200 11.51 11.73 23.85
CA ARG A 200 11.84 10.48 24.54
C ARG A 200 12.53 9.49 23.60
N ASP A 201 13.29 8.59 24.18
CA ASP A 201 13.87 7.47 23.43
C ASP A 201 12.77 6.60 22.80
N VAL A 202 12.98 6.23 21.53
CA VAL A 202 12.14 5.24 20.84
C VAL A 202 12.67 3.85 21.20
N ILE A 203 11.94 3.17 22.07
CA ILE A 203 12.31 1.85 22.55
C ILE A 203 11.68 0.84 21.60
N THR A 204 12.48 0.42 20.61
CA THR A 204 12.19 -0.58 19.58
C THR A 204 11.04 -0.26 18.61
N ASN A 205 10.79 -1.17 17.67
CA ASN A 205 9.64 -1.19 16.78
C ASN A 205 8.93 -2.55 16.95
N PRO A 206 7.72 -2.60 17.58
CA PRO A 206 7.04 -3.85 17.89
C PRO A 206 6.82 -4.75 16.68
N VAL A 207 6.39 -4.19 15.56
CA VAL A 207 6.15 -4.89 14.29
C VAL A 207 7.41 -5.59 13.80
N VAL A 208 8.57 -4.93 13.88
CA VAL A 208 9.86 -5.53 13.51
C VAL A 208 10.24 -6.65 14.47
N LEU A 209 10.07 -6.44 15.78
CA LEU A 209 10.34 -7.49 16.77
C LEU A 209 9.46 -8.72 16.54
N TYR A 210 8.18 -8.51 16.27
CA TYR A 210 7.23 -9.59 15.95
C TYR A 210 7.69 -10.37 14.72
N ILE A 211 8.08 -9.72 13.63
CA ILE A 211 8.60 -10.42 12.44
C ILE A 211 9.85 -11.25 12.78
N LEU A 212 10.80 -10.66 13.51
CA LEU A 212 12.05 -11.33 13.87
C LEU A 212 11.82 -12.52 14.81
N ASP A 213 10.85 -12.42 15.72
CA ASP A 213 10.40 -13.51 16.59
C ASP A 213 9.77 -14.65 15.78
N GLN A 214 8.88 -14.33 14.81
CA GLN A 214 8.24 -15.33 13.95
C GLN A 214 9.23 -16.16 13.12
N VAL A 215 10.42 -15.64 12.86
CA VAL A 215 11.49 -16.38 12.15
C VAL A 215 12.59 -16.89 13.08
N GLY A 216 12.40 -16.77 14.41
CA GLY A 216 13.27 -17.34 15.44
C GLY A 216 14.65 -16.66 15.57
N VAL A 217 14.76 -15.38 15.19
CA VAL A 217 16.03 -14.62 15.23
C VAL A 217 16.04 -13.48 16.25
N TYR A 218 14.96 -13.32 17.01
CA TYR A 218 14.86 -12.35 18.10
C TYR A 218 14.89 -13.07 19.46
N ASP A 219 15.68 -12.53 20.39
CA ASP A 219 15.69 -12.93 21.80
C ASP A 219 14.95 -11.86 22.63
N SER A 220 13.78 -12.23 23.16
CA SER A 220 12.88 -11.36 23.92
C SER A 220 13.37 -11.11 25.36
N SER A 221 14.33 -11.90 25.85
CA SER A 221 14.65 -12.04 27.28
C SER A 221 14.97 -10.71 27.97
N ALA A 222 15.74 -9.84 27.31
CA ALA A 222 16.11 -8.55 27.88
C ALA A 222 14.90 -7.62 28.05
N LEU A 223 14.02 -7.56 27.05
CA LEU A 223 12.82 -6.72 27.09
C LEU A 223 11.80 -7.27 28.10
N VAL A 224 11.61 -8.59 28.13
CA VAL A 224 10.77 -9.26 29.13
C VAL A 224 11.26 -8.93 30.54
N ALA A 225 12.57 -9.05 30.80
CA ALA A 225 13.13 -8.75 32.12
C ALA A 225 12.94 -7.27 32.52
N MET A 226 12.97 -6.32 31.58
CA MET A 226 12.65 -4.92 31.85
C MET A 226 11.17 -4.72 32.21
N ILE A 227 10.27 -5.46 31.55
CA ILE A 227 8.83 -5.43 31.85
C ILE A 227 8.55 -6.05 33.22
N GLU A 228 9.14 -7.19 33.53
CA GLU A 228 9.01 -7.87 34.83
C GLU A 228 9.47 -6.98 36.00
N ARG A 229 10.58 -6.24 35.83
CA ARG A 229 11.07 -5.26 36.82
C ARG A 229 10.26 -3.96 36.87
N GLN A 230 9.26 -3.81 36.00
CA GLN A 230 8.47 -2.59 35.84
C GLN A 230 9.34 -1.34 35.58
N ASP A 231 10.33 -1.50 34.71
CA ASP A 231 11.27 -0.43 34.36
C ASP A 231 10.58 0.70 33.57
N PHE A 232 9.48 0.42 32.86
CA PHE A 232 8.71 1.41 32.11
C PHE A 232 7.68 2.13 32.99
N GLY A 233 7.52 3.44 32.80
CA GLY A 233 6.51 4.24 33.48
C GLY A 233 5.13 4.15 32.84
N LEU A 234 5.11 3.92 31.53
CA LEU A 234 3.91 3.87 30.70
C LEU A 234 4.13 2.86 29.57
N VAL A 235 3.11 2.04 29.31
CA VAL A 235 3.04 1.15 28.15
C VAL A 235 1.82 1.53 27.31
N ILE A 236 2.02 1.83 26.02
CA ILE A 236 0.97 2.27 25.10
C ILE A 236 0.79 1.20 24.01
N LEU A 237 -0.38 0.56 23.99
CA LEU A 237 -0.71 -0.50 23.04
C LEU A 237 -1.88 -0.07 22.15
N ARG A 238 -1.83 -0.46 20.87
CA ARG A 238 -2.93 -0.29 19.90
C ARG A 238 -3.46 -1.64 19.44
N ALA A 239 -2.57 -2.54 19.04
CA ALA A 239 -2.91 -3.82 18.43
C ALA A 239 -2.11 -5.01 19.00
N GLN A 240 -1.23 -4.77 19.99
CA GLN A 240 -0.44 -5.82 20.66
C GLN A 240 0.54 -6.50 19.70
N PHE A 241 1.20 -5.72 18.84
CA PHE A 241 2.16 -6.19 17.85
C PHE A 241 3.54 -6.55 18.42
N TYR A 242 3.65 -6.81 19.71
CA TYR A 242 4.87 -7.39 20.29
C TYR A 242 4.86 -8.93 20.14
N PRO A 243 6.04 -9.59 20.27
CA PRO A 243 6.11 -11.04 20.46
C PRO A 243 5.23 -11.54 21.61
N ASP A 244 4.75 -12.78 21.52
CA ASP A 244 3.82 -13.37 22.49
C ASP A 244 4.31 -13.28 23.94
N GLU A 245 5.60 -13.56 24.16
CA GLU A 245 6.21 -13.52 25.51
C GLU A 245 6.22 -12.10 26.08
N VAL A 246 6.50 -11.10 25.24
CA VAL A 246 6.49 -9.68 25.62
C VAL A 246 5.08 -9.24 25.96
N ASN A 247 4.08 -9.61 25.14
CA ASN A 247 2.66 -9.31 25.41
C ASN A 247 2.16 -9.96 26.71
N ARG A 248 2.59 -11.20 27.00
CA ARG A 248 2.28 -11.89 28.27
C ARG A 248 2.88 -11.15 29.46
N ALA A 249 4.16 -10.79 29.39
CA ALA A 249 4.82 -10.02 30.45
C ALA A 249 4.13 -8.66 30.67
N ILE A 250 3.78 -7.92 29.61
CA ILE A 250 3.04 -6.66 29.74
C ILE A 250 1.69 -6.89 30.42
N THR A 251 0.99 -7.96 30.07
CA THR A 251 -0.30 -8.30 30.67
C THR A 251 -0.18 -8.65 32.15
N GLU A 252 0.89 -9.32 32.56
CA GLU A 252 1.13 -9.75 33.94
C GLU A 252 1.57 -8.61 34.85
N PHE A 253 2.50 -7.76 34.38
CA PHE A 253 3.16 -6.75 35.22
C PHE A 253 2.59 -5.33 35.08
N TYR A 254 1.76 -5.05 34.07
CA TYR A 254 1.13 -3.75 33.85
C TYR A 254 -0.40 -3.85 33.79
N GLU A 255 -1.09 -2.91 34.42
CA GLU A 255 -2.56 -2.82 34.42
C GLU A 255 -3.03 -1.68 33.49
N PRO A 256 -4.12 -1.89 32.73
CA PRO A 256 -4.75 -0.81 31.99
C PRO A 256 -5.36 0.21 32.96
N PHE A 257 -5.18 1.50 32.67
CA PHE A 257 -5.78 2.57 33.47
C PHE A 257 -6.57 3.57 32.62
N GLU A 258 -6.38 3.61 31.30
CA GLU A 258 -7.07 4.52 30.39
C GLU A 258 -7.18 3.90 29.00
N GLU A 259 -8.26 4.22 28.29
CA GLU A 259 -8.47 3.85 26.88
C GLU A 259 -8.82 5.11 26.07
N ILE A 260 -8.00 5.41 25.06
CA ILE A 260 -8.16 6.63 24.25
C ILE A 260 -8.47 6.24 22.81
N GLN A 261 -9.59 6.73 22.27
CA GLN A 261 -9.89 6.60 20.85
C GLN A 261 -9.17 7.68 20.06
N MET A 262 -8.33 7.26 19.13
CA MET A 262 -7.61 8.15 18.23
C MET A 262 -7.43 7.49 16.86
N ASN A 263 -7.79 8.21 15.81
CA ASN A 263 -7.60 7.82 14.42
C ASN A 263 -8.25 6.47 14.07
N GLY A 264 -9.44 6.20 14.64
CA GLY A 264 -10.20 4.95 14.42
C GLY A 264 -9.63 3.74 15.16
N PHE A 265 -8.67 3.94 16.07
CA PHE A 265 -8.07 2.90 16.90
C PHE A 265 -8.22 3.23 18.38
N THR A 266 -8.34 2.17 19.19
CA THR A 266 -8.33 2.26 20.66
C THR A 266 -6.92 2.04 21.14
N TYR A 267 -6.37 3.05 21.81
CA TYR A 267 -5.10 2.98 22.50
C TYR A 267 -5.34 2.59 23.96
N ILE A 268 -4.75 1.48 24.38
CA ILE A 268 -4.79 0.99 25.76
C ILE A 268 -3.52 1.48 26.46
N LEU A 269 -3.69 2.36 27.44
CA LEU A 269 -2.60 2.88 28.25
C LEU A 269 -2.51 2.05 29.52
N LYS A 270 -1.30 1.54 29.80
CA LYS A 270 -1.02 0.71 30.96
C LYS A 270 0.08 1.29 31.83
N ARG A 271 -0.04 1.09 33.13
CA ARG A 271 0.93 1.51 34.15
C ARG A 271 1.42 0.30 34.96
N PRO A 272 2.57 0.39 35.64
CA PRO A 272 3.03 -0.65 36.56
C PRO A 272 1.94 -1.05 37.56
N ARG A 273 1.73 -2.36 37.76
CA ARG A 273 0.89 -2.86 38.84
C ARG A 273 1.54 -2.58 40.19
N SER A 274 0.77 -1.98 41.10
CA SER A 274 1.14 -1.76 42.50
C SER A 274 1.15 -3.05 43.31
#